data_AF-J9BUB1-F1
#
_entry.id   AF-J9BUB1-F1
#
_cell.length_a   1.000
_cell.length_b   1.000
_cell.length_c   1.000
_cell.angle_alpha   90.00
_cell.angle_beta   90.00
_cell.angle_gamma   90.00
#
_symmetry.space_group_name_H-M   'P 1'
#
loop_
_entity.id
_entity.type
_entity.pdbx_description
1 polymer ?
#
loop_
_entity_poly.entity_id
_entity_poly.type
_entity_poly.pdbx_seq_one_letter_code
_entity_poly.pdbx_strand_id
1 'polypeptide(L)'
;ECNADKHLTSVVERTKIQRFDGVVKYLDENDQWVAIDDNTPVSMNFWGFTPDYFAHSEEYFKTFLSDPKNMENLKSEFFIPLMVDKLINDGTATCEVLDTTSKWFGVTYPEDRPEVVAKFAKLGEEGVYPDNMFKL
;
A
#
# COMPACT_ATOMS: atom_id res chain seq x y z
N GLU A 1 9.14 1.88 -6.20
CA GLU A 1 10.10 1.44 -7.23
C GLU A 1 10.81 0.18 -6.78
N CYS A 2 11.21 -0.66 -7.73
CA CYS A 2 11.84 -1.95 -7.46
C CYS A 2 13.04 -2.14 -8.40
N ASN A 3 14.14 -2.70 -7.91
CA ASN A 3 15.33 -2.98 -8.70
C ASN A 3 15.25 -4.34 -9.43
N ALA A 4 16.29 -4.65 -10.21
CA ALA A 4 16.37 -5.90 -10.98
C ALA A 4 16.35 -7.17 -10.10
N ASP A 5 16.76 -7.07 -8.84
CA ASP A 5 16.79 -8.16 -7.87
C ASP A 5 15.47 -8.30 -7.09
N LYS A 6 14.40 -7.62 -7.54
CA LYS A 6 13.09 -7.57 -6.88
C LYS A 6 13.12 -6.94 -5.48
N HIS A 7 14.12 -6.12 -5.17
CA HIS A 7 14.13 -5.35 -3.93
C HIS A 7 13.49 -3.97 -4.15
N LEU A 8 12.62 -3.59 -3.21
CA LEU A 8 12.03 -2.27 -3.12
C LEU A 8 13.17 -1.24 -2.90
N THR A 9 13.23 -0.24 -3.76
CA THR A 9 14.23 0.85 -3.66
C THR A 9 13.64 2.11 -3.06
N SER A 10 12.36 2.35 -3.28
CA SER A 10 11.61 3.44 -2.65
C SER A 10 10.12 3.15 -2.68
N VAL A 11 9.40 3.64 -1.68
CA VAL A 11 7.93 3.63 -1.64
C VAL A 11 7.41 4.98 -1.21
N VAL A 12 6.49 5.52 -1.99
CA VAL A 12 5.86 6.82 -1.74
C VAL A 12 4.36 6.61 -1.70
N GLU A 13 3.73 7.06 -0.62
CA GLU A 13 2.28 7.07 -0.49
C GLU A 13 1.69 8.05 -1.50
N ARG A 14 0.75 7.59 -2.34
CA ARG A 14 0.07 8.42 -3.33
C ARG A 14 -1.41 8.44 -3.05
N THR A 15 -2.00 9.63 -3.04
CA THR A 15 -3.44 9.79 -2.87
C THR A 15 -4.11 10.00 -4.23
N LYS A 16 -5.43 9.71 -4.28
CA LYS A 16 -6.28 9.94 -5.46
C LYS A 16 -5.73 9.34 -6.75
N ILE A 17 -5.60 8.02 -6.79
CA ILE A 17 -5.25 7.29 -8.01
C ILE A 17 -6.52 7.05 -8.83
N GLN A 18 -6.53 7.48 -10.08
CA GLN A 18 -7.67 7.38 -10.99
C GLN A 18 -7.22 7.07 -12.42
N ARG A 19 -8.09 6.42 -13.20
CA ARG A 19 -7.84 6.16 -14.62
C ARG A 19 -8.57 7.20 -15.48
N PHE A 20 -7.82 7.91 -16.32
CA PHE A 20 -8.35 8.87 -17.30
C PHE A 20 -7.94 8.43 -18.70
N ASP A 21 -8.93 8.28 -19.60
CA ASP A 21 -8.69 7.93 -21.01
C ASP A 21 -7.79 6.68 -21.19
N GLY A 22 -7.96 5.70 -20.30
CA GLY A 22 -7.17 4.47 -20.33
C GLY A 22 -5.79 4.56 -19.66
N VAL A 23 -5.38 5.71 -19.13
CA VAL A 23 -4.08 5.90 -18.44
C VAL A 23 -4.29 6.07 -16.94
N VAL A 24 -3.57 5.31 -16.12
CA VAL A 24 -3.57 5.49 -14.66
C VAL A 24 -2.79 6.75 -14.31
N LYS A 25 -3.39 7.61 -13.48
CA LYS A 25 -2.77 8.83 -12.97
C LYS A 25 -2.99 8.95 -11.47
N TYR A 26 -2.07 9.62 -10.79
CA TYR A 26 -2.24 10.05 -9.41
C TYR A 26 -2.10 11.58 -9.32
N LEU A 27 -2.64 12.18 -8.26
CA LEU A 27 -2.48 13.61 -7.98
C LEU A 27 -1.22 13.82 -7.12
N ASP A 28 -0.28 14.61 -7.61
CA ASP A 28 0.95 14.93 -6.88
C ASP A 28 0.76 16.04 -5.83
N GLU A 29 1.83 16.39 -5.12
CA GLU A 29 1.84 17.43 -4.08
C GLU A 29 1.57 18.84 -4.61
N ASN A 30 1.64 19.05 -5.93
CA ASN A 30 1.39 20.33 -6.60
C ASN A 30 0.03 20.37 -7.31
N ASP A 31 -0.89 19.44 -6.97
CA ASP A 31 -2.20 19.26 -7.61
C ASP A 31 -2.10 18.97 -9.13
N GLN A 32 -1.03 18.32 -9.58
CA GLN A 32 -0.85 17.89 -10.96
C GLN A 32 -1.12 16.38 -11.13
N TRP A 33 -1.81 16.04 -12.22
CA TRP A 33 -2.05 14.65 -12.59
C TRP A 33 -0.84 14.04 -13.30
N VAL A 34 -0.18 13.10 -12.64
CA VAL A 34 1.02 12.42 -13.15
C VAL A 34 0.63 11.01 -13.60
N ALA A 35 1.02 10.65 -14.83
CA ALA A 35 0.77 9.32 -15.38
C ALA A 35 1.77 8.28 -14.85
N ILE A 36 1.27 7.07 -14.62
CA ILE A 36 2.09 5.91 -14.23
C ILE A 36 1.78 4.72 -15.14
N ASP A 37 2.74 3.80 -15.28
CA ASP A 37 2.56 2.58 -16.06
C ASP A 37 1.53 1.66 -15.38
N ASP A 38 0.73 0.96 -16.18
CA ASP A 38 -0.29 0.02 -15.71
C ASP A 38 0.29 -1.14 -14.87
N ASN A 39 1.57 -1.46 -15.06
CA ASN A 39 2.28 -2.51 -14.33
C ASN A 39 3.19 -1.94 -13.23
N THR A 40 3.03 -0.65 -12.87
CA THR A 40 3.76 -0.06 -11.75
C THR A 40 3.45 -0.86 -10.47
N PRO A 41 4.46 -1.40 -9.77
CA PRO A 41 4.22 -2.09 -8.51
C PRO A 41 3.61 -1.15 -7.47
N VAL A 42 2.51 -1.56 -6.85
CA VAL A 42 1.82 -0.83 -5.78
C VAL A 42 1.78 -1.65 -4.52
N SER A 43 1.92 -1.01 -3.36
CA SER A 43 1.70 -1.68 -2.08
C SER A 43 0.21 -1.62 -1.73
N MET A 44 -0.40 -2.79 -1.49
CA MET A 44 -1.75 -2.90 -0.95
C MET A 44 -1.75 -3.03 0.58
N ASN A 45 -0.69 -2.50 1.22
CA ASN A 45 -0.45 -2.55 2.66
C ASN A 45 -0.38 -3.96 3.26
N PHE A 46 0.17 -4.91 2.49
CA PHE A 46 0.44 -6.27 2.94
C PHE A 46 1.96 -6.47 3.07
N TRP A 47 2.44 -6.51 4.31
CA TRP A 47 3.87 -6.52 4.61
C TRP A 47 4.23 -7.70 5.51
N GLY A 48 5.40 -8.29 5.27
CA GLY A 48 6.04 -9.24 6.17
C GLY A 48 7.25 -8.59 6.84
N PHE A 49 7.29 -8.60 8.17
CA PHE A 49 8.39 -8.01 8.94
C PHE A 49 8.93 -8.98 9.98
N THR A 50 10.21 -8.81 10.32
CA THR A 50 10.83 -9.38 11.52
C THR A 50 10.59 -8.47 12.73
N PRO A 51 10.67 -8.99 13.98
CA PRO A 51 10.31 -8.21 15.17
C PRO A 51 11.12 -6.92 15.40
N ASP A 52 12.35 -6.83 14.90
CA ASP A 52 13.20 -5.64 14.97
C ASP A 52 12.58 -4.39 14.32
N TYR A 53 11.65 -4.57 13.37
CA TYR A 53 10.87 -3.47 12.78
C TYR A 53 10.18 -2.60 13.83
N PHE A 54 9.71 -3.18 14.94
CA PHE A 54 9.05 -2.43 16.00
C PHE A 54 10.03 -1.52 16.74
N ALA A 55 11.28 -1.95 16.97
CA ALA A 55 12.29 -1.14 17.63
C ALA A 55 12.65 0.07 16.77
N HIS A 56 12.86 -0.15 15.47
CA HIS A 56 13.11 0.93 14.51
C HIS A 56 11.92 1.91 14.42
N SER A 57 10.70 1.36 14.37
CA SER A 57 9.48 2.18 14.32
C SER A 57 9.32 3.01 15.58
N GLU A 58 9.56 2.47 16.77
CA GLU A 58 9.43 3.21 18.03
C GLU A 58 10.43 4.36 18.13
N GLU A 59 11.68 4.13 17.73
CA GLU A 59 12.71 5.18 17.72
C GLU A 59 12.33 6.30 16.75
N TYR A 60 11.96 5.97 15.53
CA TYR A 60 11.62 6.97 14.52
C TYR A 60 10.29 7.68 14.83
N PHE A 61 9.35 6.99 15.46
CA PHE A 61 8.08 7.59 15.89
C PHE A 61 8.29 8.72 16.90
N LYS A 62 9.27 8.60 17.81
CA LYS A 62 9.64 9.69 18.73
C LYS A 62 10.13 10.92 17.95
N THR A 63 10.96 10.71 16.93
CA THR A 63 11.42 11.79 16.05
C THR A 63 10.25 12.43 15.31
N PHE A 64 9.36 11.62 14.73
CA PHE A 64 8.16 12.07 14.02
C PHE A 64 7.29 12.98 14.89
N LEU A 65 7.03 12.58 16.14
CA LEU A 65 6.22 13.37 17.09
C LEU A 65 6.90 14.66 17.55
N SER A 66 8.23 14.70 17.54
CA SER A 66 9.01 15.88 17.95
C SER A 66 9.24 16.91 16.84
N ASP A 67 8.92 16.58 15.58
CA ASP A 67 9.06 17.49 14.45
C ASP A 67 7.98 18.60 14.55
N PRO A 68 8.39 19.89 14.64
CA PRO A 68 7.45 21.01 14.71
C PRO A 68 6.40 20.99 13.59
N LYS A 69 6.75 20.53 12.39
CA LYS A 69 5.82 20.45 11.25
C LYS A 69 4.69 19.45 11.50
N ASN A 70 4.99 18.32 12.15
CA ASN A 70 3.99 17.31 12.47
C ASN A 70 3.16 17.74 13.69
N MET A 71 3.77 18.43 14.66
CA MET A 71 3.05 18.98 15.81
C MET A 71 2.03 20.04 15.41
N GLU A 72 2.34 20.90 14.44
CA GLU A 72 1.42 21.91 13.92
C GLU A 72 0.33 21.31 13.02
N ASN A 73 0.66 20.23 12.30
CA ASN A 73 -0.29 19.55 11.41
C ASN A 73 -1.10 18.48 12.16
N LEU A 74 -2.32 18.84 12.59
CA LEU A 74 -3.26 17.91 13.24
C LEU A 74 -3.72 16.72 12.37
N LYS A 75 -3.39 16.73 11.08
CA LYS A 75 -3.63 15.63 10.14
C LYS A 75 -2.36 14.85 9.80
N SER A 76 -1.27 15.05 10.56
CA SER A 76 -0.06 14.27 10.36
C SER A 76 -0.30 12.80 10.70
N GLU A 77 0.19 11.91 9.84
CA GLU A 77 0.02 10.47 9.96
C GLU A 77 1.38 9.77 9.82
N PHE A 78 1.62 8.77 10.68
CA PHE A 78 2.83 7.97 10.63
C PHE A 78 2.57 6.69 9.82
N PHE A 79 2.80 6.75 8.52
CA PHE A 79 2.57 5.65 7.59
C PHE A 79 3.67 4.59 7.65
N ILE A 80 3.29 3.31 7.53
CA ILE A 80 4.22 2.18 7.40
C ILE A 80 5.22 2.38 6.24
N PRO A 81 4.78 2.79 5.01
CA PRO A 81 5.68 3.13 3.92
C PRO A 81 6.81 4.08 4.29
N LEU A 82 6.57 5.09 5.15
CA LEU A 82 7.60 6.05 5.55
C LEU A 82 8.75 5.37 6.30
N MET A 83 8.42 4.45 7.22
CA MET A 83 9.43 3.72 7.98
C MET A 83 10.19 2.74 7.09
N VAL A 84 9.49 2.04 6.20
CA VAL A 84 10.10 1.09 5.25
C VAL A 84 11.06 1.81 4.30
N ASP A 85 10.61 2.91 3.68
CA ASP A 85 11.43 3.73 2.78
C ASP A 85 12.68 4.26 3.49
N LYS A 86 12.54 4.73 4.74
CA LYS A 86 13.67 5.15 5.57
C LYS A 86 14.68 4.02 5.79
N LEU A 87 14.24 2.84 6.23
CA LEU A 87 15.15 1.71 6.51
C LEU A 87 15.91 1.25 5.27
N ILE A 88 15.27 1.31 4.09
CA ILE A 88 15.89 0.98 2.81
C ILE A 88 16.94 2.04 2.45
N ASN A 89 16.59 3.33 2.52
CA ASN A 89 17.47 4.43 2.15
C ASN A 89 18.67 4.59 3.10
N ASP A 90 18.49 4.26 4.39
CA ASP A 90 19.56 4.23 5.39
C ASP A 90 20.44 2.97 5.26
N GLY A 91 20.13 2.04 4.35
CA GLY A 91 20.84 0.77 4.18
C GLY A 91 20.73 -0.18 5.38
N THR A 92 19.73 0.03 6.24
CA THR A 92 19.52 -0.74 7.48
C THR A 92 18.73 -2.02 7.22
N ALA A 93 17.84 -2.03 6.23
CA ALA A 93 17.07 -3.20 5.84
C ALA A 93 16.89 -3.29 4.32
N THR A 94 16.54 -4.49 3.86
CA THR A 94 16.11 -4.76 2.48
C THR A 94 14.66 -5.24 2.50
N CYS A 95 13.88 -4.91 1.47
CA CYS A 95 12.50 -5.36 1.33
C CYS A 95 12.34 -6.05 -0.03
N GLU A 96 12.07 -7.36 -0.02
CA GLU A 96 11.78 -8.13 -1.24
C GLU A 96 10.31 -7.94 -1.65
N VAL A 97 10.10 -7.62 -2.92
CA VAL A 97 8.77 -7.46 -3.52
C VAL A 97 8.33 -8.81 -4.10
N LEU A 98 7.37 -9.43 -3.43
CA LEU A 98 6.78 -10.70 -3.85
C LEU A 98 5.63 -10.47 -4.84
N ASP A 99 5.85 -10.87 -6.08
CA ASP A 99 4.83 -10.82 -7.12
C ASP A 99 3.81 -11.96 -6.94
N THR A 100 2.53 -11.65 -7.02
CA THR A 100 1.43 -12.61 -6.81
C THR A 100 0.47 -12.60 -7.99
N THR A 101 0.00 -13.77 -8.38
CA THR A 101 -1.04 -13.91 -9.42
C THR A 101 -2.43 -13.56 -8.88
N SER A 102 -2.56 -13.35 -7.57
CA SER A 102 -3.81 -12.98 -6.92
C SER A 102 -4.22 -11.57 -7.30
N LYS A 103 -5.48 -11.40 -7.67
CA LYS A 103 -6.06 -10.09 -7.97
C LYS A 103 -6.65 -9.49 -6.71
N TRP A 104 -6.15 -8.33 -6.31
CA TRP A 104 -6.76 -7.56 -5.24
C TRP A 104 -8.10 -6.96 -5.69
N PHE A 105 -9.09 -7.01 -4.81
CA PHE A 105 -10.36 -6.30 -4.97
C PHE A 105 -10.85 -5.88 -3.58
N GLY A 106 -11.48 -4.70 -3.51
CA GLY A 106 -11.95 -4.12 -2.28
C GLY A 106 -13.00 -3.05 -2.56
N VAL A 107 -13.61 -2.53 -1.50
CA VAL A 107 -14.56 -1.42 -1.60
C VAL A 107 -13.83 -0.15 -1.16
N THR A 108 -13.47 0.70 -2.12
CA THR A 108 -12.89 2.03 -1.84
C THR A 108 -13.98 3.09 -1.82
N TYR A 109 -14.95 2.96 -2.74
CA TYR A 109 -16.15 3.77 -2.79
C TYR A 109 -17.40 2.89 -2.64
N PRO A 110 -18.53 3.42 -2.15
CA PRO A 110 -19.78 2.67 -2.02
C PRO A 110 -20.22 1.97 -3.32
N GLU A 111 -19.91 2.57 -4.47
CA GLU A 111 -20.24 2.09 -5.81
C GLU A 111 -19.48 0.81 -6.20
N ASP A 112 -18.36 0.49 -5.54
CA ASP A 112 -17.57 -0.72 -5.80
C ASP A 112 -18.23 -1.98 -5.22
N ARG A 113 -19.17 -1.82 -4.28
CA ARG A 113 -19.79 -2.91 -3.53
C ARG A 113 -20.45 -3.98 -4.43
N PRO A 114 -21.25 -3.65 -5.45
CA PRO A 114 -21.88 -4.66 -6.30
C PRO A 114 -20.85 -5.55 -7.00
N GLU A 115 -19.72 -4.99 -7.46
CA GLU A 115 -18.66 -5.75 -8.10
C GLU A 115 -17.96 -6.70 -7.12
N VAL A 116 -17.65 -6.22 -5.92
CA VAL A 116 -17.02 -7.04 -4.86
C VAL A 116 -17.91 -8.22 -4.46
N VAL A 117 -19.21 -7.99 -4.30
CA VAL A 117 -20.19 -9.06 -3.98
C VAL A 117 -20.24 -10.10 -5.11
N ALA A 118 -20.28 -9.66 -6.37
CA ALA A 118 -20.29 -10.56 -7.52
C ALA A 118 -19.00 -11.40 -7.62
N LYS A 119 -17.83 -10.82 -7.31
CA LYS A 119 -16.55 -11.55 -7.26
C LYS A 119 -16.57 -12.64 -6.18
N PHE A 120 -17.05 -12.34 -4.98
CA PHE A 120 -17.16 -13.35 -3.92
C PHE A 120 -18.14 -14.47 -4.28
N ALA A 121 -19.29 -14.15 -4.85
CA ALA A 121 -20.27 -15.15 -5.30
C ALA A 121 -19.64 -16.11 -6.32
N LYS A 122 -18.94 -15.57 -7.32
CA LYS A 122 -18.23 -16.36 -8.33
C LYS A 122 -17.16 -17.28 -7.71
N LEU A 123 -16.39 -16.80 -6.74
CA LEU A 123 -15.37 -17.62 -6.07
C LEU A 123 -15.99 -18.78 -5.26
N GLY A 124 -17.21 -18.59 -4.73
CA GLY A 124 -18.00 -19.67 -4.12
C GLY A 124 -18.51 -20.67 -5.16
N GLU A 125 -19.07 -20.18 -6.28
CA GLU A 125 -19.54 -21.03 -7.39
C GLU A 125 -18.41 -21.88 -8.01
N GLU A 126 -17.20 -21.32 -8.10
CA GLU A 126 -15.99 -22.01 -8.57
C GLU A 126 -15.41 -22.97 -7.52
N GLY A 127 -15.96 -23.01 -6.31
CA GLY A 127 -15.52 -23.88 -5.22
C GLY A 127 -14.18 -23.49 -4.59
N VAL A 128 -13.70 -22.26 -4.85
CA VAL A 128 -12.45 -21.74 -4.26
C VAL A 128 -12.62 -21.55 -2.75
N TYR A 129 -13.82 -21.16 -2.31
CA TYR A 129 -14.17 -21.02 -0.90
C TYR A 129 -15.44 -21.83 -0.57
N PRO A 130 -15.56 -22.34 0.66
CA PRO A 130 -16.80 -22.94 1.14
C PRO A 130 -17.90 -21.87 1.34
N ASP A 131 -19.16 -22.28 1.23
CA ASP A 131 -20.33 -21.40 1.46
C ASP A 131 -20.30 -20.72 2.84
N ASN A 132 -19.75 -21.40 3.85
CA ASN A 132 -19.58 -20.87 5.20
C ASN A 132 -18.11 -20.95 5.61
N MET A 133 -17.42 -19.81 5.62
CA MET A 133 -16.02 -19.70 6.03
C MET A 133 -15.81 -19.96 7.52
N PHE A 134 -16.78 -19.57 8.35
CA PHE A 134 -16.73 -19.71 9.80
C PHE A 134 -18.00 -20.38 10.30
N LYS A 135 -17.88 -21.22 11.33
CA LYS A 135 -19.02 -21.72 12.10
C LYS A 135 -19.21 -20.79 13.30
N LEU A 136 -20.43 -20.30 13.45
CA LEU A 136 -20.87 -19.58 14.65
C LEU A 136 -20.98 -20.54 15.85
#